data_AF-A0A1S8WWZ2-F1
#
_entry.id   AF-A0A1S8WWZ2-F1
#
_cell.length_a   1.000
_cell.length_b   1.000
_cell.length_c   1.000
_cell.angle_alpha   90.00
_cell.angle_beta   90.00
_cell.angle_gamma   90.00
#
_symmetry.space_group_name_H-M   'P 1'
#
loop_
_entity.id
_entity.type
_entity.pdbx_description
1 polymer ?
#
loop_
_entity_poly.entity_id
_entity_poly.type
_entity_poly.pdbx_seq_one_letter_code
_entity_poly.pdbx_strand_id
1 'polypeptide(L)'
;MVSFRRFVEAGRVVFIADGPYAKRVAVIVEIIDQNRVLIDGPCTGVPRQGIGLKKLHLTKIRCKLPHGCGTAAVKKIWEKNNLTDEWQKTSWARKLQRKALRAKMSDFDRFKVMVARQQVSFSLQLFL
;
A
#
# COMPACT_ATOMS: atom_id res chain seq x y z
N MET A 1 -24.23 12.03 5.65
CA MET A 1 -23.19 13.05 5.89
C MET A 1 -21.85 12.52 5.39
N VAL A 2 -21.36 12.98 4.23
CA VAL A 2 -20.10 12.48 3.64
C VAL A 2 -18.94 13.27 4.26
N SER A 3 -18.38 12.75 5.33
CA SER A 3 -17.18 13.30 5.98
C SER A 3 -15.95 12.98 5.14
N PHE A 4 -15.13 13.99 4.84
CA PHE A 4 -13.78 13.80 4.31
C PHE A 4 -12.94 13.03 5.34
N ARG A 5 -12.42 11.85 4.96
CA ARG A 5 -11.66 10.97 5.88
C ARG A 5 -10.15 10.91 5.60
N ARG A 6 -9.73 11.32 4.41
CA ARG A 6 -8.34 11.19 3.94
C ARG A 6 -7.80 12.55 3.55
N PHE A 7 -7.13 13.19 4.49
CA PHE A 7 -6.49 14.48 4.28
C PHE A 7 -5.02 14.29 3.93
N VAL A 8 -4.48 15.27 3.20
CA VAL A 8 -3.04 15.40 2.98
C VAL A 8 -2.45 15.99 4.26
N GLU A 9 -1.72 15.18 5.02
CA GLU A 9 -1.07 15.61 6.26
C GLU A 9 0.20 14.78 6.52
N ALA A 10 1.10 15.33 7.32
CA ALA A 10 2.29 14.62 7.77
C ALA A 10 1.92 13.34 8.53
N GLY A 11 2.64 12.24 8.26
CA GLY A 11 2.36 10.93 8.84
C GLY A 11 1.33 10.09 8.07
N ARG A 12 0.71 10.63 7.02
CA ARG A 12 -0.20 9.85 6.18
C ARG A 12 0.58 8.86 5.30
N VAL A 13 0.20 7.58 5.35
CA VAL A 13 0.74 6.58 4.42
C VAL A 13 0.06 6.76 3.06
N VAL A 14 0.86 6.80 2.01
CA VAL A 14 0.45 6.96 0.62
C VAL A 14 0.93 5.78 -0.21
N PHE A 15 0.10 5.38 -1.15
CA PHE A 15 0.46 4.43 -2.20
C PHE A 15 0.89 5.18 -3.45
N ILE A 16 2.03 4.81 -4.03
CA ILE A 16 2.56 5.43 -5.24
C ILE A 16 1.96 4.72 -6.45
N ALA A 17 1.14 5.44 -7.21
CA ALA A 17 0.43 4.89 -8.37
C ALA A 17 1.33 4.79 -9.61
N ASP A 18 2.22 5.76 -9.79
CA ASP A 18 3.03 5.91 -11.00
C ASP A 18 4.47 6.37 -10.67
N GLY A 19 5.41 6.07 -11.56
CA GLY A 19 6.83 6.41 -11.48
C GLY A 19 7.74 5.23 -11.12
N PRO A 20 9.05 5.49 -10.91
CA PRO A 20 10.06 4.45 -10.64
C PRO A 20 9.76 3.59 -9.41
N TYR A 21 9.05 4.17 -8.44
CA TYR A 21 8.67 3.53 -7.18
C TYR A 21 7.19 3.13 -7.14
N ALA A 22 6.55 2.95 -8.30
CA ALA A 22 5.16 2.53 -8.39
C ALA A 22 4.89 1.22 -7.62
N LYS A 23 3.66 1.10 -7.11
CA LYS A 23 3.18 -0.02 -6.29
C LYS A 23 3.83 -0.16 -4.91
N ARG A 24 4.64 0.82 -4.49
CA ARG A 24 5.20 0.90 -3.14
C ARG A 24 4.39 1.88 -2.29
N VAL A 25 4.57 1.78 -0.97
CA VAL A 25 4.00 2.72 0.00
C VAL A 25 5.09 3.58 0.61
N ALA A 26 4.76 4.83 0.91
CA ALA A 26 5.62 5.80 1.56
C ALA A 26 4.78 6.62 2.55
N VAL A 27 5.42 7.46 3.35
CA VAL A 27 4.72 8.39 4.26
C VAL A 27 4.98 9.82 3.81
N ILE A 28 3.95 10.65 3.85
CA ILE A 28 4.09 12.10 3.70
C ILE A 28 4.83 12.64 4.92
N VAL A 29 5.98 13.25 4.70
CA VAL A 29 6.76 13.91 5.76
C VAL A 29 6.29 15.35 5.88
N GLU A 30 6.25 16.07 4.76
CA GLU A 30 5.92 17.49 4.68
C GLU A 30 5.13 17.82 3.42
N ILE A 31 4.43 18.95 3.45
CA ILE A 31 3.71 19.50 2.32
C ILE A 31 4.58 20.62 1.75
N ILE A 32 4.93 20.50 0.48
CA ILE A 32 5.78 21.50 -0.19
C ILE A 32 4.89 22.62 -0.71
N ASP A 33 3.86 22.24 -1.46
CA ASP A 33 2.87 23.14 -2.06
C ASP A 33 1.53 22.42 -2.21
N GLN A 34 0.53 23.09 -2.78
CA GLN A 34 -0.82 22.55 -2.97
C GLN A 34 -0.87 21.25 -3.77
N ASN A 35 0.09 21.03 -4.66
CA ASN A 35 0.12 19.93 -5.62
C ASN A 35 1.24 18.91 -5.33
N ARG A 36 2.20 19.22 -4.46
CA ARG A 36 3.40 18.43 -4.21
C ARG A 36 3.64 18.22 -2.72
N VAL A 37 4.09 17.02 -2.40
CA VAL A 37 4.44 16.62 -1.04
C VAL A 37 5.81 15.97 -1.01
N LEU A 38 6.49 16.09 0.12
CA LEU A 38 7.71 15.39 0.42
C LEU A 38 7.36 14.02 1.02
N ILE A 39 7.74 12.95 0.34
CA ILE A 39 7.52 11.57 0.79
C ILE A 39 8.82 10.91 1.22
N ASP A 40 8.72 9.94 2.13
CA ASP A 40 9.84 9.11 2.55
C ASP A 40 9.34 7.68 2.86
N GLY A 41 10.07 6.66 2.41
CA GLY A 41 9.71 5.25 2.56
C GLY A 41 10.92 4.35 2.79
N PRO A 42 11.63 4.52 3.93
CA PRO A 42 12.89 3.82 4.18
C PRO A 42 12.71 2.29 4.24
N CYS A 43 11.58 1.80 4.77
CA CYS A 43 11.30 0.36 4.88
C CYS A 43 10.82 -0.27 3.56
N THR A 44 10.36 0.54 2.61
CA THR A 44 9.87 0.09 1.29
C THR A 44 10.85 0.40 0.16
N GLY A 45 12.02 0.96 0.47
CA GLY A 45 13.06 1.33 -0.49
C GLY A 45 12.67 2.52 -1.37
N VAL A 46 11.78 3.39 -0.89
CA VAL A 46 11.46 4.66 -1.56
C VAL A 46 12.33 5.75 -0.92
N PRO A 47 13.23 6.40 -1.67
CA PRO A 47 14.06 7.47 -1.12
C PRO A 47 13.21 8.71 -0.85
N ARG A 48 13.71 9.55 0.06
CA ARG A 48 13.12 10.85 0.36
C ARG A 48 13.11 11.73 -0.89
N GLN A 49 11.93 12.11 -1.37
CA GLN A 49 11.79 12.89 -2.59
C GLN A 49 10.47 13.67 -2.63
N GLY A 50 10.44 14.77 -3.38
CA GLY A 50 9.21 15.49 -3.69
C GLY A 50 8.43 14.80 -4.80
N ILE A 51 7.12 14.57 -4.61
CA ILE A 51 6.24 13.95 -5.60
C ILE A 51 4.93 14.72 -5.70
N GLY A 52 4.35 14.74 -6.90
CA GLY A 52 3.03 15.32 -7.13
C GLY A 52 1.91 14.46 -6.52
N LEU A 53 0.94 15.08 -5.86
CA LEU A 53 -0.21 14.42 -5.23
C LEU A 53 -1.04 13.60 -6.22
N LYS A 54 -1.09 14.01 -7.50
CA LYS A 54 -1.79 13.27 -8.57
C LYS A 54 -1.24 11.85 -8.79
N LYS A 55 0.04 11.61 -8.46
CA LYS A 55 0.70 10.29 -8.56
C LYS A 55 0.52 9.43 -7.31
N LEU A 56 -0.15 9.97 -6.29
CA LEU A 56 -0.34 9.33 -5.00
C LEU A 56 -1.80 8.97 -4.77
N HIS A 57 -2.00 7.90 -4.02
CA HIS A 57 -3.29 7.55 -3.46
C HIS A 57 -3.19 7.54 -1.94
N LEU A 58 -3.97 8.40 -1.30
CA LEU A 58 -4.03 8.49 0.16
C LEU A 58 -4.67 7.23 0.74
N THR A 59 -3.98 6.60 1.69
CA THR A 59 -4.53 5.46 2.43
C THR A 59 -5.26 5.93 3.70
N LYS A 60 -5.90 4.99 4.40
CA LYS A 60 -6.49 5.27 5.72
C LYS A 60 -5.46 5.30 6.84
N ILE A 61 -4.28 4.72 6.60
CA ILE A 61 -3.24 4.53 7.61
C ILE A 61 -2.53 5.86 7.84
N ARG A 62 -2.31 6.18 9.12
CA ARG A 62 -1.64 7.40 9.56
C ARG A 62 -0.81 7.08 10.81
N CYS A 63 0.41 7.60 10.85
CA CYS A 63 1.20 7.71 12.08
C CYS A 63 1.31 9.18 12.52
N LYS A 64 1.67 9.42 13.78
CA LYS A 64 2.08 10.75 14.22
C LYS A 64 3.57 10.93 13.89
N LEU A 65 3.89 11.92 13.06
CA LEU A 65 5.26 12.31 12.75
C LEU A 65 5.53 13.72 13.24
N PRO A 66 6.67 13.97 13.91
CA PRO A 66 7.12 15.33 14.16
C PRO A 66 7.49 16.02 12.84
N HIS A 67 7.23 17.32 12.77
CA HIS A 67 7.61 18.15 11.63
C HIS A 67 9.15 18.17 11.45
N GLY A 68 9.65 18.26 10.22
CA GLY A 68 11.10 18.27 9.97
C GLY A 68 11.83 16.95 10.19
N CYS A 69 11.13 15.84 10.46
CA CYS A 69 11.80 14.60 10.81
C CYS A 69 12.66 14.04 9.67
N GLY A 70 13.89 13.65 9.99
CA GLY A 70 14.81 12.99 9.06
C GLY A 70 14.46 11.53 8.81
N THR A 71 15.01 10.93 7.75
CA THR A 71 14.71 9.54 7.32
C THR A 71 14.95 8.50 8.43
N ALA A 72 15.97 8.69 9.27
CA ALA A 72 16.23 7.80 10.40
C ALA A 72 15.10 7.82 11.44
N ALA A 73 14.54 8.99 11.72
CA ALA A 73 13.40 9.12 12.62
C ALA A 73 12.12 8.54 12.01
N VAL A 74 11.89 8.78 10.70
CA VAL A 74 10.79 8.18 9.94
C VAL A 74 10.86 6.65 10.02
N LYS A 75 12.04 6.05 9.83
CA LYS A 75 12.25 4.60 9.93
C LYS A 75 11.87 4.06 11.31
N LYS A 76 12.38 4.68 12.38
CA LYS A 76 12.05 4.29 13.77
C LYS A 76 10.55 4.35 14.05
N ILE A 77 9.87 5.40 13.59
CA ILE A 77 8.42 5.58 13.79
C ILE A 77 7.62 4.60 12.92
N TRP A 78 8.09 4.32 11.71
CA TRP A 78 7.49 3.34 10.81
C TRP A 78 7.49 1.94 11.43
N GLU A 79 8.64 1.52 11.95
CA GLU A 79 8.82 0.24 12.63
C GLU A 79 8.02 0.19 13.94
N LYS A 80 8.06 1.25 14.75
CA LYS A 80 7.28 1.33 16.00
C LYS A 80 5.77 1.15 15.79
N ASN A 81 5.23 1.66 14.69
CA ASN A 81 3.80 1.55 14.36
C ASN A 81 3.50 0.34 13.46
N ASN A 82 4.49 -0.47 13.09
CA ASN A 82 4.33 -1.62 12.19
C ASN A 82 3.56 -1.28 10.89
N LEU A 83 3.84 -0.13 10.28
CA LEU A 83 3.05 0.39 9.15
C LEU A 83 3.07 -0.55 7.93
N THR A 84 4.16 -1.31 7.74
CA THR A 84 4.25 -2.33 6.69
C THR A 84 3.20 -3.41 6.89
N ASP A 85 3.04 -3.91 8.12
CA ASP A 85 2.10 -4.97 8.43
C ASP A 85 0.66 -4.47 8.39
N GLU A 86 0.41 -3.26 8.89
CA GLU A 86 -0.89 -2.61 8.77
C GLU A 86 -1.29 -2.45 7.30
N TRP A 87 -0.36 -2.05 6.43
CA TRP A 87 -0.60 -2.00 4.99
C TRP A 87 -0.94 -3.37 4.43
N GLN A 88 -0.15 -4.41 4.73
CA GLN A 88 -0.38 -5.78 4.22
C GLN A 88 -1.72 -6.37 4.67
N LYS A 89 -2.19 -6.01 5.87
CA LYS A 89 -3.51 -6.44 6.39
C LYS A 89 -4.67 -5.84 5.59
N THR A 90 -4.48 -4.72 4.90
CA THR A 90 -5.55 -4.09 4.13
C THR A 90 -6.06 -4.98 3.00
N SER A 91 -7.37 -4.95 2.75
CA SER A 91 -7.97 -5.64 1.60
C SER A 91 -7.38 -5.19 0.26
N TRP A 92 -6.93 -3.93 0.20
CA TRP A 92 -6.27 -3.38 -0.98
C TRP A 92 -4.91 -4.02 -1.24
N ALA A 93 -4.04 -4.10 -0.23
CA ALA A 93 -2.75 -4.77 -0.36
C ALA A 93 -2.93 -6.26 -0.72
N ARG A 94 -3.85 -6.96 -0.06
CA ARG A 94 -4.19 -8.36 -0.38
C ARG A 94 -4.67 -8.53 -1.83
N LYS A 95 -5.48 -7.60 -2.35
CA LYS A 95 -5.93 -7.60 -3.75
C LYS A 95 -4.75 -7.41 -4.71
N LEU A 96 -3.83 -6.50 -4.39
CA LEU A 96 -2.64 -6.24 -5.20
C LEU A 96 -1.71 -7.46 -5.23
N GLN A 97 -1.47 -8.08 -4.07
CA GLN A 97 -0.68 -9.31 -3.96
C GLN A 97 -1.31 -10.46 -4.75
N ARG A 98 -2.62 -10.67 -4.63
CA ARG A 98 -3.34 -11.69 -5.42
C ARG A 98 -3.18 -11.47 -6.93
N LYS A 99 -3.25 -10.21 -7.40
CA LYS A 99 -3.03 -9.88 -8.81
C LYS A 99 -1.59 -10.20 -9.24
N ALA A 100 -0.61 -9.86 -8.41
CA ALA A 100 0.80 -10.17 -8.67
C ALA A 100 1.08 -11.67 -8.73
N LEU A 101 0.53 -12.45 -7.78
CA LEU A 101 0.67 -13.91 -7.76
C LEU A 101 0.05 -14.57 -9.00
N ARG A 102 -1.15 -14.13 -9.41
CA ARG A 102 -1.80 -14.64 -10.63
C ARG A 102 -1.02 -14.31 -11.90
N ALA A 103 -0.39 -13.14 -11.96
CA ALA A 103 0.46 -12.76 -13.09
C ALA A 103 1.74 -13.62 -13.18
N LYS A 104 2.29 -14.06 -12.03
CA LYS A 104 3.50 -14.90 -11.97
C LYS A 104 3.22 -16.40 -12.16
N MET A 105 1.95 -16.81 -12.20
CA MET A 105 1.54 -18.21 -12.20
C MET A 105 2.00 -18.94 -13.47
N SER A 106 2.60 -20.13 -13.31
CA SER A 106 2.95 -21.01 -14.43
C SER A 106 1.71 -21.69 -15.01
N ASP A 107 1.83 -22.30 -16.19
CA ASP A 107 0.71 -23.02 -16.80
C ASP A 107 0.21 -24.18 -15.91
N PHE A 108 1.14 -24.95 -15.35
CA PHE A 108 0.82 -26.02 -14.41
C PHE A 108 0.09 -25.52 -13.16
N ASP A 109 0.47 -24.36 -12.63
CA ASP A 109 -0.24 -23.76 -11.49
C ASP A 109 -1.66 -23.30 -11.85
N ARG A 110 -1.89 -22.84 -13.10
CA ARG A 110 -3.24 -22.51 -13.58
C ARG A 110 -4.11 -23.75 -13.66
N PHE A 111 -3.56 -24.87 -14.13
CA PHE A 111 -4.25 -26.15 -14.14
C PHE A 111 -4.65 -26.59 -12.72
N LYS A 112 -3.74 -26.50 -11.74
CA LYS A 112 -4.06 -26.78 -10.32
C LYS A 112 -5.19 -25.90 -9.79
N VAL A 113 -5.16 -24.59 -10.10
CA VAL A 113 -6.22 -23.66 -9.69
C VAL A 113 -7.56 -24.02 -10.34
N MET A 114 -7.57 -24.43 -11.62
CA MET A 114 -8.77 -24.87 -12.32
C MET A 114 -9.39 -26.10 -11.63
N VAL A 115 -8.59 -27.13 -11.37
CA VAL A 115 -9.03 -28.36 -10.68
C VAL A 115 -9.55 -28.05 -9.27
N ALA A 116 -8.83 -27.24 -8.50
CA ALA A 116 -9.27 -26.83 -7.15
C ALA A 116 -10.60 -26.07 -7.18
N ARG A 117 -10.83 -25.22 -8.19
CA ARG A 117 -12.11 -24.52 -8.37
C ARG A 117 -13.26 -25.48 -8.68
N GLN A 118 -13.00 -26.50 -9.49
CA GLN A 118 -14.01 -27.52 -9.81
C GLN A 118 -14.41 -28.33 -8.57
N GLN A 119 -13.44 -28.73 -7.73
CA GLN A 119 -13.70 -29.42 -6.46
C GLN A 119 -14.54 -28.59 -5.49
N VAL A 120 -14.20 -27.29 -5.34
CA VAL A 120 -14.98 -26.37 -4.49
C VAL A 120 -16.40 -26.21 -5.04
N SER A 121 -16.56 -26.06 -6.36
CA SER A 121 -17.88 -25.94 -7.00
C SER A 121 -18.73 -27.19 -6.77
N PHE A 122 -18.16 -28.38 -6.95
CA PHE A 122 -18.85 -29.64 -6.75
C PHE A 122 -19.28 -29.83 -5.29
N SER A 123 -18.39 -29.54 -4.33
CA SER A 123 -18.71 -29.62 -2.91
C SER A 123 -19.84 -28.68 -2.52
N LEU A 124 -19.81 -27.42 -2.97
CA LEU A 124 -20.88 -26.46 -2.67
C LEU A 124 -22.24 -26.91 -3.23
N GLN A 125 -22.24 -27.56 -4.38
CA GLN A 125 -23.45 -28.08 -5.02
C GLN A 125 -24.00 -29.34 -4.35
N LEU A 126 -23.16 -30.06 -3.58
CA LEU A 126 -23.57 -31.23 -2.80
C LEU A 126 -24.20 -30.85 -1.45
N PHE A 127 -23.86 -29.67 -0.92
CA PHE A 127 -24.37 -29.12 0.35
C PHE A 127 -25.57 -28.18 0.18
N LEU A 128 -25.97 -27.90 -1.06
CA LEU A 128 -27.19 -27.16 -1.44
C LEU A 128 -28.23 -28.14 -1.96
#